data_AF-A0A928CX77-F1
#
_entry.id   AF-A0A928CX77-F1
#
_cell.length_a   1.000
_cell.length_b   1.000
_cell.length_c   1.000
_cell.angle_alpha   90.00
_cell.angle_beta   90.00
_cell.angle_gamma   90.00
#
_symmetry.space_group_name_H-M   'P 1'
#
loop_
_entity.id
_entity.type
_entity.pdbx_description
1 polymer ?
#
loop_
_entity_poly.entity_id
_entity_poly.type
_entity_poly.pdbx_seq_one_letter_code
_entity_poly.pdbx_strand_id
1 'polypeptide(L)'
;MGGFFGVVSTSNCVTELYYGTDYHSHLGTRRGGMAMYSPDGSIIRRIHDISNAQFRSKFDGILHEFTGHCGIGCISDFEDQPLLVNSHLGSYAIVTVSKVANIDELAADSFRAGSSHFLGMSNGELNPTEMIASLINRKCTLTEGIEFAMDTIQGSCSLLIMTQGKIIAARDKFGRTPISIGKRNTDGTMAVTMETSAFPNLDFVHLRDLGPGEIVELSPNNLVQLKAPGELNQICSFFWVYFGYPSSNFEGINTESTRYRNGASIAADDDYSEIDTIGGIPDSGVAHAIGYSNASGKPYQRALVKYTPTWPRSFMPQNQTARNLVAKMKLIPVEDQIRDKRLLFLDDSVVRGTQFKDITRRLYERGAKTVHLRSASPPIMFSCKFLNFSRSRSELDLAARRAVETLEGHRVTDEKLLREYITAGTEKYNAMVEVIRKELGLTSLKYQTLDNLIKAIGLPKERVCTYCYDGCDPTAGCACKNCPKQTKKAKGEIKK
;
A
#
# COMPACT_ATOMS: atom_id res chain seq x y z
N MET A 1 3.66 4.30 -4.37
CA MET A 1 4.00 2.99 -3.80
C MET A 1 4.70 2.14 -4.87
N GLY A 2 5.11 0.92 -4.54
CA GLY A 2 5.62 -0.03 -5.49
C GLY A 2 5.37 -1.45 -4.99
N GLY A 3 5.77 -2.43 -5.78
CA GLY A 3 5.79 -3.85 -5.43
C GLY A 3 7.01 -4.50 -6.04
N PHE A 4 7.51 -5.57 -5.41
CA PHE A 4 8.59 -6.37 -5.95
C PHE A 4 8.24 -7.85 -5.98
N PHE A 5 8.93 -8.54 -6.88
CA PHE A 5 8.95 -9.99 -6.97
C PHE A 5 10.39 -10.45 -7.15
N GLY A 6 10.74 -11.55 -6.52
CA GLY A 6 12.03 -12.20 -6.67
C GLY A 6 11.84 -13.71 -6.82
N VAL A 7 12.69 -14.34 -7.61
CA VAL A 7 12.66 -15.78 -7.86
C VAL A 7 14.06 -16.35 -7.93
N VAL A 8 14.24 -17.54 -7.34
CA VAL A 8 15.48 -18.32 -7.41
C VAL A 8 15.13 -19.77 -7.74
N SER A 9 15.77 -20.30 -8.78
CA SER A 9 15.53 -21.64 -9.33
C SER A 9 16.85 -22.36 -9.62
N THR A 10 16.79 -23.66 -9.89
CA THR A 10 17.90 -24.43 -10.47
C THR A 10 17.97 -24.31 -12.00
N SER A 11 16.90 -23.81 -12.63
CA SER A 11 16.79 -23.61 -14.08
C SER A 11 16.55 -22.14 -14.42
N ASN A 12 16.49 -21.82 -15.72
CA ASN A 12 16.14 -20.46 -16.15
C ASN A 12 14.75 -20.08 -15.62
N CYS A 13 14.64 -18.90 -14.99
CA CYS A 13 13.41 -18.43 -14.35
C CYS A 13 12.98 -17.01 -14.80
N VAL A 14 13.32 -16.63 -16.04
CA VAL A 14 12.99 -15.31 -16.61
C VAL A 14 11.48 -15.11 -16.70
N THR A 15 10.75 -16.14 -17.13
CA THR A 15 9.29 -16.11 -17.30
C THR A 15 8.58 -15.87 -15.96
N GLU A 16 9.01 -16.56 -14.91
CA GLU A 16 8.54 -16.38 -13.54
C GLU A 16 8.79 -14.96 -13.05
N LEU A 17 10.01 -14.44 -13.26
CA LEU A 17 10.34 -13.08 -12.84
C LEU A 17 9.44 -12.07 -13.56
N TYR A 18 9.28 -12.21 -14.88
CA TYR A 18 8.50 -11.32 -15.72
C TYR A 18 7.03 -11.24 -15.27
N TYR A 19 6.35 -12.38 -15.22
CA TYR A 19 4.94 -12.41 -14.81
C TYR A 19 4.74 -12.10 -13.33
N GLY A 20 5.64 -12.59 -12.46
CA GLY A 20 5.58 -12.30 -11.02
C GLY A 20 5.72 -10.80 -10.73
N THR A 21 6.58 -10.11 -11.49
CA THR A 21 6.70 -8.64 -11.42
C THR A 21 5.43 -7.96 -11.94
N ASP A 22 4.86 -8.40 -13.06
CA ASP A 22 3.66 -7.80 -13.67
C ASP A 22 2.41 -7.85 -12.77
N TYR A 23 2.26 -8.88 -11.92
CA TYR A 23 1.15 -8.94 -10.96
C TYR A 23 1.12 -7.76 -9.97
N HIS A 24 2.22 -7.01 -9.85
CA HIS A 24 2.33 -5.81 -9.03
C HIS A 24 2.05 -4.51 -9.80
N SER A 25 1.64 -4.57 -11.07
CA SER A 25 1.33 -3.40 -11.91
C SER A 25 0.24 -2.48 -11.31
N HIS A 26 -0.58 -3.00 -10.40
CA HIS A 26 -1.56 -2.19 -9.68
C HIS A 26 -0.96 -1.35 -8.53
N LEU A 27 0.30 -1.58 -8.13
CA LEU A 27 0.98 -0.85 -7.04
C LEU A 27 1.86 0.31 -7.53
N GLY A 28 2.21 0.31 -8.82
CA GLY A 28 3.09 1.31 -9.44
C GLY A 28 2.66 1.67 -10.87
N THR A 29 2.82 2.92 -11.31
CA THR A 29 2.47 3.33 -12.70
C THR A 29 3.53 4.19 -13.39
N ARG A 30 4.79 4.19 -12.92
CA ARG A 30 5.84 5.02 -13.56
C ARG A 30 7.00 4.22 -14.08
N ARG A 31 7.57 3.36 -13.24
CA ARG A 31 8.77 2.58 -13.55
C ARG A 31 8.49 1.09 -13.40
N GLY A 32 9.01 0.31 -14.33
CA GLY A 32 9.06 -1.14 -14.26
C GLY A 32 10.47 -1.61 -14.54
N GLY A 33 10.98 -2.54 -13.74
CA GLY A 33 12.36 -2.99 -13.83
C GLY A 33 12.55 -4.46 -13.52
N MET A 34 13.53 -5.07 -14.16
CA MET A 34 13.99 -6.44 -13.90
C MET A 34 15.52 -6.47 -13.88
N ALA A 35 16.09 -7.28 -12.98
CA ALA A 35 17.49 -7.63 -12.93
C ALA A 35 17.63 -9.15 -12.78
N MET A 36 18.48 -9.76 -13.60
CA MET A 36 18.77 -11.20 -13.57
C MET A 36 20.27 -11.42 -13.33
N TYR A 37 20.57 -12.40 -12.49
CA TYR A 37 21.93 -12.92 -12.32
C TYR A 37 22.20 -14.00 -13.38
N SER A 38 23.10 -13.70 -14.29
CA SER A 38 23.47 -14.56 -15.41
C SER A 38 24.43 -15.68 -14.99
N PRO A 39 24.45 -16.82 -15.70
CA PRO A 39 25.39 -17.92 -15.40
C PRO A 39 26.87 -17.55 -15.50
N ASP A 40 27.21 -16.50 -16.26
CA ASP A 40 28.57 -15.96 -16.40
C ASP A 40 28.98 -15.05 -15.23
N GLY A 41 28.10 -14.87 -14.24
CA GLY A 41 28.32 -14.04 -13.06
C GLY A 41 27.95 -12.56 -13.26
N SER A 42 27.51 -12.16 -14.45
CA SER A 42 27.06 -10.79 -14.72
C SER A 42 25.62 -10.54 -14.22
N ILE A 43 25.26 -9.26 -14.04
CA ILE A 43 23.88 -8.86 -13.74
C ILE A 43 23.31 -8.08 -14.92
N ILE A 44 22.31 -8.65 -15.59
CA ILE A 44 21.60 -7.99 -16.68
C ILE A 44 20.40 -7.25 -16.10
N ARG A 45 20.30 -5.94 -16.38
CA ARG A 45 19.22 -5.08 -15.88
C ARG A 45 18.57 -4.26 -16.99
N ARG A 46 17.24 -4.14 -16.96
CA ARG A 46 16.47 -3.15 -17.73
C ARG A 46 15.44 -2.46 -16.86
N ILE A 47 15.25 -1.16 -17.09
CA ILE A 47 14.25 -0.32 -16.43
C ILE A 47 13.54 0.47 -17.53
N HIS A 48 12.21 0.46 -17.52
CA HIS A 48 11.39 1.17 -18.49
C HIS A 48 10.41 2.11 -17.81
N ASP A 49 10.11 3.21 -18.51
CA ASP A 49 8.94 4.02 -18.23
C ASP A 49 7.67 3.27 -18.64
N ILE A 50 6.75 3.09 -17.69
CA ILE A 50 5.46 2.44 -17.85
C ILE A 50 4.30 3.43 -17.60
N SER A 51 4.56 4.74 -17.72
CA SER A 51 3.53 5.77 -17.50
C SER A 51 2.45 5.76 -18.59
N ASN A 52 2.83 5.38 -19.82
CA ASN A 52 1.95 5.38 -20.99
C ASN A 52 1.73 3.97 -21.58
N ALA A 53 2.28 2.92 -20.96
CA ALA A 53 2.14 1.55 -21.43
C ALA A 53 2.23 0.58 -20.26
N GLN A 54 1.59 -0.59 -20.38
CA GLN A 54 1.70 -1.64 -19.38
C GLN A 54 3.12 -2.22 -19.34
N PHE A 55 3.52 -2.71 -18.17
CA PHE A 55 4.83 -3.34 -17.95
C PHE A 55 5.14 -4.40 -19.01
N ARG A 56 4.20 -5.31 -19.26
CA ARG A 56 4.36 -6.38 -20.24
C ARG A 56 4.77 -5.89 -21.62
N SER A 57 4.08 -4.88 -22.15
CA SER A 57 4.34 -4.33 -23.48
C SER A 57 5.73 -3.71 -23.62
N LYS A 58 6.36 -3.29 -22.51
CA LYS A 58 7.72 -2.73 -22.51
C LYS A 58 8.80 -3.79 -22.45
N PHE A 59 8.52 -4.94 -21.86
CA PHE A 59 9.51 -5.99 -21.61
C PHE A 59 9.41 -7.17 -22.59
N ASP A 60 8.25 -7.43 -23.20
CA ASP A 60 8.01 -8.60 -24.08
C ASP A 60 9.06 -8.73 -25.20
N GLY A 61 9.38 -7.63 -25.89
CA GLY A 61 10.35 -7.61 -26.97
C GLY A 61 11.82 -7.79 -26.56
N ILE A 62 12.13 -7.69 -25.26
CA ILE A 62 13.51 -7.77 -24.73
C ILE A 62 13.71 -8.95 -23.77
N LEU A 63 12.71 -9.81 -23.59
CA LEU A 63 12.82 -10.98 -22.70
C LEU A 63 13.98 -11.90 -23.09
N HIS A 64 14.27 -12.02 -24.38
CA HIS A 64 15.37 -12.81 -24.93
C HIS A 64 16.76 -12.29 -24.50
N GLU A 65 16.87 -11.05 -24.03
CA GLU A 65 18.13 -10.50 -23.49
C GLU A 65 18.43 -11.04 -22.08
N PHE A 66 17.44 -11.58 -21.39
CA PHE A 66 17.58 -12.10 -20.04
C PHE A 66 17.83 -13.61 -20.05
N THR A 67 18.78 -14.03 -19.23
CA THR A 67 19.01 -15.44 -18.91
C THR A 67 19.54 -15.54 -17.49
N GLY A 68 19.14 -16.58 -16.76
CA GLY A 68 19.59 -16.75 -15.38
C GLY A 68 18.59 -17.51 -14.53
N HIS A 69 19.07 -17.92 -13.36
CA HIS A 69 18.34 -18.75 -12.40
C HIS A 69 18.02 -17.99 -11.10
N CYS A 70 18.30 -16.69 -11.06
CA CYS A 70 18.03 -15.82 -9.93
C CYS A 70 17.73 -14.41 -10.45
N GLY A 71 16.65 -13.81 -9.96
CA GLY A 71 16.17 -12.55 -10.47
C GLY A 71 15.29 -11.76 -9.51
N ILE A 72 15.37 -10.44 -9.59
CA ILE A 72 14.50 -9.51 -8.86
C ILE A 72 13.89 -8.48 -9.82
N GLY A 73 12.65 -8.10 -9.55
CA GLY A 73 11.89 -7.19 -10.38
C GLY A 73 10.98 -6.32 -9.54
N CYS A 74 10.62 -5.17 -10.06
CA CYS A 74 9.80 -4.20 -9.35
C CYS A 74 8.91 -3.38 -10.27
N ILE A 75 7.76 -2.98 -9.73
CA ILE A 75 6.89 -1.93 -10.24
C ILE A 75 6.95 -0.78 -9.24
N SER A 76 7.23 0.44 -9.71
CA SER A 76 7.44 1.63 -8.88
C SER A 76 6.61 2.82 -9.38
N ASP A 77 6.01 3.58 -8.47
CA ASP A 77 5.32 4.85 -8.75
C ASP A 77 6.26 6.05 -8.84
N PHE A 78 7.56 5.88 -8.65
CA PHE A 78 8.48 7.01 -8.53
C PHE A 78 9.86 6.75 -9.11
N GLU A 79 10.71 6.06 -8.36
CA GLU A 79 12.14 5.93 -8.64
C GLU A 79 12.47 4.73 -9.55
N ASP A 80 13.59 4.87 -10.26
CA ASP A 80 14.16 3.82 -11.09
C ASP A 80 14.80 2.73 -10.23
N GLN A 81 14.38 1.50 -10.45
CA GLN A 81 14.86 0.29 -9.78
C GLN A 81 14.65 -0.93 -10.70
N PRO A 82 15.38 -2.05 -10.54
CA PRO A 82 16.43 -2.32 -9.55
C PRO A 82 17.67 -1.43 -9.70
N LEU A 83 18.36 -1.08 -8.62
CA LEU A 83 19.67 -0.42 -8.71
C LEU A 83 20.79 -1.45 -8.69
N LEU A 84 21.82 -1.26 -9.51
CA LEU A 84 23.06 -2.05 -9.45
C LEU A 84 24.07 -1.28 -8.62
N VAL A 85 24.64 -1.95 -7.63
CA VAL A 85 25.57 -1.35 -6.67
C VAL A 85 26.82 -2.20 -6.63
N ASN A 86 27.98 -1.53 -6.64
CA ASN A 86 29.26 -2.17 -6.41
C ASN A 86 29.94 -1.49 -5.22
N SER A 87 30.22 -2.25 -4.17
CA SER A 87 30.88 -1.76 -2.96
C SER A 87 31.86 -2.79 -2.42
N HIS A 88 32.45 -2.54 -1.24
CA HIS A 88 33.27 -3.54 -0.55
C HIS A 88 32.49 -4.79 -0.13
N LEU A 89 31.15 -4.74 -0.17
CA LEU A 89 30.26 -5.89 0.03
C LEU A 89 30.07 -6.72 -1.25
N GLY A 90 30.74 -6.34 -2.34
CA GLY A 90 30.61 -6.95 -3.67
C GLY A 90 29.60 -6.24 -4.58
N SER A 91 29.34 -6.84 -5.73
CA SER A 91 28.32 -6.37 -6.67
C SER A 91 26.97 -7.01 -6.38
N TYR A 92 25.93 -6.19 -6.27
CA TYR A 92 24.56 -6.65 -6.02
C TYR A 92 23.52 -5.77 -6.72
N ALA A 93 22.33 -6.33 -6.92
CA ALA A 93 21.14 -5.56 -7.31
C ALA A 93 20.21 -5.38 -6.12
N ILE A 94 19.54 -4.23 -6.02
CA ILE A 94 18.62 -3.92 -4.92
C ILE A 94 17.30 -3.36 -5.44
N VAL A 95 16.20 -3.80 -4.84
CA VAL A 95 14.87 -3.18 -4.95
C VAL A 95 14.34 -2.87 -3.56
N THR A 96 13.65 -1.75 -3.40
CA THR A 96 13.02 -1.34 -2.15
C THR A 96 11.59 -0.86 -2.37
N VAL A 97 10.74 -1.12 -1.39
CA VAL A 97 9.50 -0.38 -1.17
C VAL A 97 9.65 0.33 0.16
N SER A 98 9.79 1.65 0.08
CA SER A 98 10.20 2.46 1.22
C SER A 98 9.51 3.82 1.28
N LYS A 99 9.56 4.40 2.47
CA LYS A 99 9.35 5.82 2.73
C LYS A 99 10.43 6.26 3.70
N VAL A 100 11.30 7.16 3.25
CA VAL A 100 12.42 7.69 4.04
C VAL A 100 12.11 9.16 4.34
N ALA A 101 11.48 9.43 5.48
CA ALA A 101 11.05 10.77 5.86
C ALA A 101 12.22 11.69 6.23
N ASN A 102 13.33 11.12 6.72
CA ASN A 102 14.55 11.83 7.08
C ASN A 102 15.64 11.77 5.99
N ILE A 103 15.26 11.64 4.71
CA ILE A 103 16.22 11.43 3.61
C ILE A 103 17.25 12.56 3.49
N ASP A 104 16.86 13.81 3.71
CA ASP A 104 17.75 14.97 3.63
C ASP A 104 18.77 14.98 4.78
N GLU A 105 18.37 14.56 5.98
CA GLU A 105 19.25 14.42 7.14
C GLU A 105 20.30 13.34 6.87
N LEU A 106 19.87 12.18 6.36
CA LEU A 106 20.74 11.06 6.00
C LEU A 106 21.72 11.45 4.88
N ALA A 107 21.28 12.25 3.92
CA ALA A 107 22.14 12.77 2.86
C ALA A 107 23.20 13.73 3.42
N ALA A 108 22.81 14.67 4.28
CA ALA A 108 23.73 15.58 4.94
C ALA A 108 24.79 14.80 5.77
N ASP A 109 24.38 13.77 6.49
CA ASP A 109 25.30 12.87 7.21
C ASP A 109 26.25 12.12 6.25
N SER A 110 25.72 11.63 5.12
CA SER A 110 26.51 10.96 4.08
C SER A 110 27.59 11.87 3.50
N PHE A 111 27.23 13.13 3.21
CA PHE A 111 28.16 14.11 2.66
C PHE A 111 29.22 14.52 3.69
N ARG A 112 28.84 14.68 4.97
CA ARG A 112 29.77 15.01 6.07
C ARG A 112 30.82 13.93 6.31
N ALA A 113 30.43 12.65 6.21
CA ALA A 113 31.35 11.53 6.41
C ALA A 113 32.43 11.44 5.32
N GLY A 114 32.25 12.14 4.19
CA GLY A 114 33.11 12.05 3.02
C GLY A 114 32.89 10.74 2.25
N SER A 115 33.05 10.78 0.93
CA SER A 115 32.97 9.60 0.02
C SER A 115 31.57 9.15 -0.42
N SER A 116 30.53 9.98 -0.26
CA SER A 116 29.18 9.67 -0.79
C SER A 116 28.77 10.65 -1.89
N HIS A 117 28.22 10.11 -2.98
CA HIS A 117 27.54 10.85 -4.03
C HIS A 117 26.25 10.10 -4.39
N PHE A 118 25.23 10.82 -4.88
CA PHE A 118 23.95 10.23 -5.29
C PHE A 118 23.71 10.53 -6.78
N LEU A 119 23.57 9.49 -7.59
CA LEU A 119 23.47 9.54 -9.05
C LEU A 119 22.07 9.20 -9.56
N GLY A 120 21.30 8.41 -8.80
CA GLY A 120 19.97 7.93 -9.17
C GLY A 120 18.87 9.00 -9.08
N MET A 121 19.25 10.27 -9.07
CA MET A 121 18.34 11.39 -8.83
C MET A 121 17.40 11.63 -10.01
N SER A 122 16.13 11.89 -9.72
CA SER A 122 15.14 12.33 -10.71
C SER A 122 14.58 13.67 -10.28
N ASN A 123 14.62 14.67 -11.18
CA ASN A 123 14.13 16.03 -10.92
C ASN A 123 14.77 16.73 -9.69
N GLY A 124 16.01 16.39 -9.35
CA GLY A 124 16.72 16.96 -8.20
C GLY A 124 16.30 16.37 -6.84
N GLU A 125 15.40 15.39 -6.81
CA GLU A 125 15.06 14.63 -5.60
C GLU A 125 16.01 13.43 -5.45
N LEU A 126 16.44 13.17 -4.21
CA LEU A 126 17.22 11.99 -3.87
C LEU A 126 16.41 10.72 -4.10
N ASN A 127 17.08 9.65 -4.51
CA ASN A 127 16.50 8.33 -4.72
C ASN A 127 16.54 7.53 -3.39
N PRO A 128 15.38 7.27 -2.74
CA PRO A 128 15.33 6.44 -1.54
C PRO A 128 16.10 5.12 -1.64
N THR A 129 16.02 4.41 -2.76
CA THR A 129 16.72 3.12 -2.91
C THR A 129 18.24 3.28 -2.91
N GLU A 130 18.77 4.34 -3.55
CA GLU A 130 20.19 4.66 -3.51
C GLU A 130 20.65 5.06 -2.10
N MET A 131 19.83 5.84 -1.38
CA MET A 131 20.09 6.17 0.03
C MET A 131 20.17 4.90 0.89
N ILE A 132 19.21 3.98 0.73
CA ILE A 132 19.19 2.70 1.46
C ILE A 132 20.43 1.87 1.15
N ALA A 133 20.82 1.76 -0.12
CA ALA A 133 22.04 1.07 -0.52
C ALA A 133 23.30 1.72 0.10
N SER A 134 23.36 3.05 0.12
CA SER A 134 24.45 3.79 0.76
C SER A 134 24.56 3.47 2.27
N LEU A 135 23.44 3.42 2.99
CA LEU A 135 23.41 3.04 4.40
C LEU A 135 23.87 1.58 4.62
N ILE A 136 23.41 0.65 3.80
CA ILE A 136 23.81 -0.77 3.86
C ILE A 136 25.32 -0.90 3.68
N ASN A 137 25.87 -0.16 2.72
CA ASN A 137 27.30 -0.11 2.42
C ASN A 137 28.14 0.59 3.51
N ARG A 138 27.61 0.92 4.69
CA ARG A 138 28.41 1.41 5.83
C ARG A 138 28.79 0.31 6.81
N LYS A 139 28.31 -0.91 6.62
CA LYS A 139 28.56 -2.05 7.51
C LYS A 139 29.42 -3.11 6.84
N CYS A 140 29.86 -4.09 7.63
CA CYS A 140 30.80 -5.13 7.21
C CYS A 140 30.11 -6.25 6.43
N THR A 141 28.82 -6.47 6.66
CA THR A 141 28.01 -7.48 5.97
C THR A 141 26.70 -6.87 5.46
N LEU A 142 26.10 -7.50 4.44
CA LEU A 142 24.78 -7.09 3.93
C LEU A 142 23.71 -7.15 5.02
N THR A 143 23.70 -8.20 5.86
CA THR A 143 22.74 -8.35 6.96
C THR A 143 22.84 -7.20 7.96
N GLU A 144 24.04 -6.92 8.49
CA GLU A 144 24.25 -5.80 9.42
C GLU A 144 23.92 -4.45 8.77
N GLY A 145 24.22 -4.30 7.47
CA GLY A 145 23.89 -3.10 6.70
C GLY A 145 22.38 -2.89 6.56
N ILE A 146 21.62 -3.95 6.29
CA ILE A 146 20.16 -3.92 6.23
C ILE A 146 19.58 -3.52 7.59
N GLU A 147 20.07 -4.13 8.67
CA GLU A 147 19.63 -3.79 10.03
C GLU A 147 19.90 -2.33 10.35
N PHE A 148 21.11 -1.86 10.05
CA PHE A 148 21.48 -0.47 10.25
C PHE A 148 20.60 0.50 9.45
N ALA A 149 20.31 0.19 8.18
CA ALA A 149 19.42 1.01 7.37
C ALA A 149 18.01 1.07 8.00
N MET A 150 17.45 -0.08 8.41
CA MET A 150 16.14 -0.15 9.07
C MET A 150 16.08 0.59 10.40
N ASP A 151 17.19 0.64 11.15
CA ASP A 151 17.26 1.36 12.43
C ASP A 151 17.42 2.87 12.26
N THR A 152 17.99 3.32 11.15
CA THR A 152 18.29 4.74 10.91
C THR A 152 17.16 5.46 10.14
N ILE A 153 16.40 4.73 9.34
CA ILE A 153 15.31 5.28 8.51
C ILE A 153 14.10 5.63 9.39
N GLN A 154 13.65 6.88 9.31
CA GLN A 154 12.33 7.29 9.79
C GLN A 154 11.30 7.03 8.69
N GLY A 155 10.40 6.07 8.91
CA GLY A 155 9.36 5.70 7.96
C GLY A 155 9.23 4.19 7.86
N SER A 156 9.36 3.64 6.65
CA SER A 156 9.40 2.18 6.47
C SER A 156 10.32 1.77 5.33
N CYS A 157 10.84 0.55 5.39
CA CYS A 157 11.70 0.00 4.35
C CYS A 157 11.60 -1.53 4.28
N SER A 158 11.07 -2.06 3.18
CA SER A 158 11.20 -3.47 2.81
C SER A 158 12.00 -3.58 1.52
N LEU A 159 12.83 -4.61 1.39
CA LEU A 159 13.77 -4.72 0.29
C LEU A 159 14.09 -6.16 -0.11
N LEU A 160 14.54 -6.31 -1.36
CA LEU A 160 15.26 -7.49 -1.83
C LEU A 160 16.65 -7.07 -2.32
N ILE A 161 17.65 -7.89 -2.00
CA ILE A 161 18.99 -7.81 -2.59
C ILE A 161 19.26 -9.10 -3.34
N MET A 162 19.71 -9.00 -4.58
CA MET A 162 20.20 -10.12 -5.37
C MET A 162 21.72 -10.06 -5.46
N THR A 163 22.39 -11.11 -5.00
CA THR A 163 23.85 -11.23 -5.02
C THR A 163 24.26 -12.69 -5.15
N GLN A 164 25.31 -12.97 -5.94
CA GLN A 164 25.91 -14.31 -6.07
C GLN A 164 24.87 -15.43 -6.34
N GLY A 165 23.88 -15.18 -7.19
CA GLY A 165 22.83 -16.16 -7.52
C GLY A 165 21.81 -16.44 -6.40
N LYS A 166 21.77 -15.63 -5.35
CA LYS A 166 20.83 -15.73 -4.21
C LYS A 166 20.04 -14.43 -4.01
N ILE A 167 18.94 -14.52 -3.27
CA ILE A 167 18.14 -13.36 -2.87
C ILE A 167 18.13 -13.23 -1.36
N ILE A 168 18.50 -12.07 -0.84
CA ILE A 168 18.24 -11.67 0.55
C ILE A 168 16.95 -10.84 0.57
N ALA A 169 15.96 -11.27 1.33
CA ALA A 169 14.71 -10.55 1.54
C ALA A 169 14.64 -10.04 2.97
N ALA A 170 14.29 -8.77 3.14
CA ALA A 170 14.20 -8.14 4.45
C ALA A 170 12.91 -7.34 4.57
N ARG A 171 12.09 -7.71 5.57
CA ARG A 171 10.82 -7.03 5.86
C ARG A 171 11.07 -5.86 6.80
N ASP A 172 10.33 -4.79 6.60
CA ASP A 172 10.33 -3.59 7.43
C ASP A 172 10.36 -3.91 8.93
N LYS A 173 11.10 -3.10 9.71
CA LYS A 173 11.35 -3.27 11.14
C LYS A 173 10.09 -3.53 11.98
N PHE A 174 8.96 -2.92 11.60
CA PHE A 174 7.68 -3.08 12.27
C PHE A 174 6.63 -3.75 11.37
N GLY A 175 7.06 -4.39 10.29
CA GLY A 175 6.21 -5.14 9.37
C GLY A 175 5.18 -4.27 8.64
N ARG A 176 5.45 -2.97 8.44
CA ARG A 176 4.48 -2.01 7.84
C ARG A 176 3.99 -2.47 6.46
N THR A 177 4.84 -3.14 5.69
CA THR A 177 4.55 -3.77 4.39
C THR A 177 4.69 -5.29 4.46
N PRO A 178 3.95 -6.05 3.63
CA PRO A 178 4.04 -7.50 3.55
C PRO A 178 5.27 -7.96 2.74
N ILE A 179 5.79 -9.12 3.11
CA ILE A 179 6.66 -9.96 2.26
C ILE A 179 6.27 -11.41 2.51
N SER A 180 5.96 -12.14 1.44
CA SER A 180 5.56 -13.54 1.48
C SER A 180 6.54 -14.39 0.67
N ILE A 181 6.83 -15.59 1.19
CA ILE A 181 7.64 -16.61 0.52
C ILE A 181 6.72 -17.65 -0.09
N GLY A 182 6.99 -18.01 -1.34
CA GLY A 182 6.35 -19.09 -2.07
C GLY A 182 7.36 -20.15 -2.47
N LYS A 183 6.91 -21.39 -2.58
CA LYS A 183 7.70 -22.50 -3.11
C LYS A 183 6.91 -23.25 -4.17
N ARG A 184 7.58 -23.59 -5.27
CA ARG A 184 7.04 -24.50 -6.26
C ARG A 184 7.43 -25.93 -5.89
N ASN A 185 6.43 -26.81 -5.84
CA ASN A 185 6.61 -28.18 -5.36
C ASN A 185 7.33 -29.09 -6.38
N THR A 186 7.37 -28.72 -7.66
CA THR A 186 7.87 -29.56 -8.75
C THR A 186 9.38 -29.51 -8.94
N ASP A 187 10.00 -28.34 -8.73
CA ASP A 187 11.40 -28.09 -9.09
C ASP A 187 12.20 -27.41 -7.98
N GLY A 188 11.56 -27.10 -6.84
CA GLY A 188 12.23 -26.44 -5.72
C GLY A 188 12.49 -24.95 -5.91
N THR A 189 11.94 -24.35 -6.97
CA THR A 189 11.99 -22.90 -7.19
C THR A 189 11.33 -22.18 -6.02
N MET A 190 11.99 -21.14 -5.52
CA MET A 190 11.49 -20.29 -4.44
C MET A 190 11.21 -18.90 -4.97
N ALA A 191 10.13 -18.30 -4.50
CA ALA A 191 9.76 -16.93 -4.82
C ALA A 191 9.58 -16.09 -3.55
N VAL A 192 9.83 -14.80 -3.66
CA VAL A 192 9.53 -13.79 -2.67
C VAL A 192 8.72 -12.68 -3.32
N THR A 193 7.64 -12.27 -2.68
CA THR A 193 6.69 -11.32 -3.27
C THR A 193 6.13 -10.39 -2.20
N MET A 194 5.70 -9.19 -2.58
CA MET A 194 4.88 -8.36 -1.70
C MET A 194 3.43 -8.81 -1.66
N GLU A 195 2.93 -9.35 -2.77
CA GLU A 195 1.55 -9.79 -2.88
C GLU A 195 1.44 -11.24 -3.31
N THR A 196 0.70 -12.03 -2.53
CA THR A 196 0.49 -13.46 -2.79
C THR A 196 -0.37 -13.74 -4.04
N SER A 197 -1.02 -12.71 -4.61
CA SER A 197 -1.68 -12.81 -5.91
C SER A 197 -0.75 -13.21 -7.06
N ALA A 198 0.57 -13.01 -6.90
CA ALA A 198 1.57 -13.45 -7.88
C ALA A 198 1.82 -14.97 -7.89
N PHE A 199 1.34 -15.72 -6.88
CA PHE A 199 1.68 -17.13 -6.73
C PHE A 199 0.84 -18.11 -7.57
N PRO A 200 -0.51 -18.07 -7.56
CA PRO A 200 -1.32 -19.20 -8.06
C PRO A 200 -1.09 -19.55 -9.53
N ASN A 201 -0.97 -18.54 -10.40
CA ASN A 201 -0.79 -18.76 -11.85
C ASN A 201 0.68 -19.02 -12.25
N LEU A 202 1.60 -18.97 -11.28
CA LEU A 202 3.02 -19.32 -11.44
C LEU A 202 3.36 -20.61 -10.68
N ASP A 203 2.33 -21.34 -10.24
CA ASP A 203 2.40 -22.61 -9.51
C ASP A 203 3.19 -22.56 -8.20
N PHE A 204 3.31 -21.38 -7.60
CA PHE A 204 3.85 -21.24 -6.25
C PHE A 204 2.77 -21.52 -5.23
N VAL A 205 3.11 -22.30 -4.21
CA VAL A 205 2.32 -22.45 -2.99
C VAL A 205 2.90 -21.50 -1.95
N HIS A 206 2.03 -20.75 -1.25
CA HIS A 206 2.45 -19.92 -0.13
C HIS A 206 3.10 -20.79 0.95
N LEU A 207 4.32 -20.43 1.35
CA LEU A 207 5.07 -21.13 2.38
C LEU A 207 4.89 -20.45 3.74
N ARG A 208 5.19 -19.15 3.80
CA ARG A 208 4.99 -18.30 4.99
C ARG A 208 5.19 -16.82 4.67
N ASP A 209 4.70 -15.97 5.54
CA ASP A 209 5.05 -14.55 5.57
C ASP A 209 6.33 -14.32 6.40
N LEU A 210 7.11 -13.29 6.04
CA LEU A 210 8.21 -12.82 6.89
C LEU A 210 7.64 -12.07 8.09
N GLY A 211 8.23 -12.21 9.28
CA GLY A 211 7.87 -11.37 10.43
C GLY A 211 8.51 -9.97 10.38
N PRO A 212 8.14 -9.06 11.31
CA PRO A 212 8.65 -7.69 11.31
C PRO A 212 10.16 -7.67 11.56
N GLY A 213 10.93 -6.97 10.71
CA GLY A 213 12.39 -6.90 10.79
C GLY A 213 13.12 -8.20 10.46
N GLU A 214 12.41 -9.24 10.00
CA GLU A 214 13.02 -10.51 9.63
C GLU A 214 13.87 -10.37 8.36
N ILE A 215 15.03 -11.03 8.35
CA ILE A 215 15.91 -11.11 7.18
C ILE A 215 16.14 -12.60 6.85
N VAL A 216 15.92 -12.95 5.59
CA VAL A 216 16.09 -14.31 5.08
C VAL A 216 16.92 -14.32 3.80
N GLU A 217 17.66 -15.39 3.56
CA GLU A 217 18.33 -15.71 2.30
C GLU A 217 17.59 -16.86 1.61
N LEU A 218 17.32 -16.67 0.32
CA LEU A 218 16.70 -17.65 -0.57
C LEU A 218 17.75 -18.16 -1.57
N SER A 219 17.83 -19.47 -1.67
CA SER A 219 18.46 -20.19 -2.78
C SER A 219 17.53 -21.32 -3.22
N PRO A 220 17.79 -22.03 -4.34
CA PRO A 220 16.93 -23.13 -4.74
C PRO A 220 16.80 -24.17 -3.63
N ASN A 221 15.57 -24.59 -3.33
CA ASN A 221 15.22 -25.51 -2.23
C ASN A 221 15.61 -25.09 -0.81
N ASN A 222 16.12 -23.88 -0.58
CA ASN A 222 16.69 -23.51 0.71
C ASN A 222 16.32 -22.08 1.11
N LEU A 223 15.89 -21.95 2.37
CA LEU A 223 15.51 -20.70 3.01
C LEU A 223 16.23 -20.62 4.35
N VAL A 224 17.17 -19.69 4.46
CA VAL A 224 17.98 -19.49 5.68
C VAL A 224 17.51 -18.21 6.36
N GLN A 225 17.17 -18.28 7.64
CA GLN A 225 16.90 -17.09 8.43
C GLN A 225 18.23 -16.49 8.87
N LEU A 226 18.53 -15.27 8.41
CA LEU A 226 19.73 -14.52 8.81
C LEU A 226 19.48 -13.70 10.07
N LYS A 227 18.23 -13.25 10.27
CA LYS A 227 17.77 -12.54 11.46
C LYS A 227 16.33 -12.93 11.79
N ALA A 228 16.09 -13.26 13.05
CA ALA A 228 14.75 -13.56 13.57
C ALA A 228 13.84 -12.32 13.58
N PRO A 229 12.51 -12.51 13.44
CA PRO A 229 11.56 -11.40 13.51
C PRO A 229 11.52 -10.76 14.91
N GLY A 230 11.19 -9.48 14.96
CA GLY A 230 10.83 -8.78 16.18
C GLY A 230 9.41 -9.10 16.66
N GLU A 231 9.05 -8.60 17.84
CA GLU A 231 7.75 -8.87 18.48
C GLU A 231 6.64 -7.92 18.00
N LEU A 232 6.98 -6.66 17.68
CA LEU A 232 6.00 -5.63 17.35
C LEU A 232 5.70 -5.63 15.84
N ASN A 233 4.56 -6.18 15.46
CA ASN A 233 4.02 -6.08 14.11
C ASN A 233 3.04 -4.91 14.01
N GLN A 234 3.05 -4.19 12.90
CA GLN A 234 2.21 -3.02 12.65
C GLN A 234 1.86 -2.93 11.15
N ILE A 235 1.42 -4.05 10.56
CA ILE A 235 1.07 -4.10 9.14
C ILE A 235 -0.05 -3.09 8.81
N CYS A 236 0.06 -2.43 7.66
CA CYS A 236 -0.88 -1.38 7.29
C CYS A 236 -2.31 -1.91 7.06
N SER A 237 -3.28 -1.38 7.81
CA SER A 237 -4.71 -1.66 7.60
C SER A 237 -5.17 -1.37 6.15
N PHE A 238 -4.51 -0.42 5.48
CA PHE A 238 -4.87 0.01 4.13
C PHE A 238 -4.63 -1.06 3.05
N PHE A 239 -3.87 -2.13 3.35
CA PHE A 239 -3.77 -3.30 2.45
C PHE A 239 -5.13 -3.98 2.28
N TRP A 240 -5.92 -4.14 3.35
CA TRP A 240 -7.25 -4.72 3.24
C TRP A 240 -8.31 -3.72 2.77
N VAL A 241 -8.17 -2.45 3.13
CA VAL A 241 -9.15 -1.41 2.74
C VAL A 241 -9.06 -1.11 1.25
N TYR A 242 -7.86 -0.91 0.69
CA TYR A 242 -7.71 -0.37 -0.67
C TYR A 242 -6.53 -0.93 -1.45
N PHE A 243 -5.32 -0.94 -0.90
CA PHE A 243 -4.10 -1.20 -1.69
C PHE A 243 -3.99 -2.61 -2.20
N GLY A 244 -4.26 -3.58 -1.33
CA GLY A 244 -4.05 -4.97 -1.64
C GLY A 244 -4.91 -5.41 -2.82
N TYR A 245 -4.30 -6.21 -3.69
CA TYR A 245 -5.05 -6.89 -4.72
C TYR A 245 -6.08 -7.83 -4.08
N PRO A 246 -7.32 -7.92 -4.61
CA PRO A 246 -8.39 -8.70 -4.00
C PRO A 246 -8.04 -10.15 -3.62
N SER A 247 -7.31 -10.86 -4.48
CA SER A 247 -6.91 -12.25 -4.22
C SER A 247 -5.72 -12.40 -3.26
N SER A 248 -5.02 -11.31 -2.92
CA SER A 248 -3.88 -11.34 -2.02
C SER A 248 -4.31 -11.58 -0.57
N ASN A 249 -3.57 -12.46 0.08
CA ASN A 249 -3.53 -12.67 1.51
C ASN A 249 -2.37 -11.88 2.13
N PHE A 250 -2.64 -11.27 3.27
CA PHE A 250 -1.64 -10.65 4.14
C PHE A 250 -1.83 -11.19 5.54
N GLU A 251 -0.77 -11.70 6.18
CA GLU A 251 -0.88 -12.33 7.52
C GLU A 251 -1.92 -13.46 7.53
N GLY A 252 -2.01 -14.24 6.44
CA GLY A 252 -3.01 -15.30 6.26
C GLY A 252 -4.45 -14.83 6.02
N ILE A 253 -4.69 -13.52 5.88
CA ILE A 253 -6.04 -12.94 5.74
C ILE A 253 -6.23 -12.39 4.33
N ASN A 254 -7.21 -12.93 3.61
CA ASN A 254 -7.58 -12.51 2.27
C ASN A 254 -8.22 -11.11 2.24
N THR A 255 -7.81 -10.30 1.26
CA THR A 255 -8.29 -8.94 1.04
C THR A 255 -9.77 -8.89 0.68
N GLU A 256 -10.20 -9.59 -0.37
CA GLU A 256 -11.60 -9.61 -0.82
C GLU A 256 -12.57 -10.02 0.30
N SER A 257 -12.21 -11.09 1.02
CA SER A 257 -13.00 -11.62 2.14
C SER A 257 -13.11 -10.62 3.29
N THR A 258 -12.01 -9.92 3.63
CA THR A 258 -12.07 -8.81 4.60
C THR A 258 -13.01 -7.72 4.14
N ARG A 259 -12.99 -7.35 2.85
CA ARG A 259 -13.87 -6.31 2.31
C ARG A 259 -15.34 -6.70 2.40
N TYR A 260 -15.67 -7.97 2.17
CA TYR A 260 -17.03 -8.51 2.35
C TYR A 260 -17.47 -8.41 3.83
N ARG A 261 -16.64 -8.89 4.77
CA ARG A 261 -16.91 -8.78 6.21
C ARG A 261 -17.11 -7.33 6.64
N ASN A 262 -16.28 -6.43 6.10
CA ASN A 262 -16.38 -5.00 6.38
C ASN A 262 -17.71 -4.42 5.88
N GLY A 263 -18.11 -4.73 4.65
CA GLY A 263 -19.41 -4.32 4.10
C GLY A 263 -20.59 -4.83 4.93
N ALA A 264 -20.55 -6.10 5.34
CA ALA A 264 -21.58 -6.68 6.19
C ALA A 264 -21.66 -6.00 7.57
N SER A 265 -20.51 -5.65 8.16
CA SER A 265 -20.46 -4.89 9.41
C SER A 265 -21.06 -3.50 9.28
N ILE A 266 -20.85 -2.81 8.14
CA ILE A 266 -21.46 -1.50 7.91
C ILE A 266 -22.98 -1.64 7.81
N ALA A 267 -23.48 -2.66 7.10
CA ALA A 267 -24.92 -2.91 6.99
C ALA A 267 -25.57 -3.16 8.35
N ALA A 268 -24.90 -3.85 9.28
CA ALA A 268 -25.44 -4.12 10.61
C ALA A 268 -25.71 -2.86 11.45
N ASP A 269 -24.93 -1.78 11.23
CA ASP A 269 -25.01 -0.51 11.97
C ASP A 269 -25.73 0.60 11.18
N ASP A 270 -26.37 0.26 10.06
CA ASP A 270 -26.96 1.23 9.15
C ASP A 270 -28.48 1.12 9.03
N ASP A 271 -29.13 2.25 8.72
CA ASP A 271 -30.53 2.29 8.33
C ASP A 271 -30.59 2.41 6.81
N TYR A 272 -31.07 1.35 6.18
CA TYR A 272 -31.19 1.19 4.73
C TYR A 272 -32.61 0.84 4.30
N SER A 273 -33.60 1.04 5.17
CA SER A 273 -35.02 0.76 4.91
C SER A 273 -35.49 1.40 3.59
N GLU A 274 -35.11 2.66 3.40
CA GLU A 274 -35.41 3.48 2.24
C GLU A 274 -34.42 3.36 1.07
N ILE A 275 -33.49 2.41 1.08
CA ILE A 275 -32.55 2.25 -0.03
C ILE A 275 -33.10 1.29 -1.07
N ASP A 276 -33.01 1.66 -2.36
CA ASP A 276 -33.47 0.80 -3.45
C ASP A 276 -32.36 -0.13 -3.92
N THR A 277 -31.11 0.36 -3.98
CA THR A 277 -29.99 -0.39 -4.57
C THR A 277 -28.67 -0.09 -3.87
N ILE A 278 -27.82 -1.11 -3.75
CA ILE A 278 -26.45 -1.01 -3.24
C ILE A 278 -25.46 -1.07 -4.39
N GLY A 279 -24.49 -0.18 -4.43
CA GLY A 279 -23.42 -0.17 -5.44
C GLY A 279 -22.06 0.06 -4.81
N GLY A 280 -21.00 -0.37 -5.48
CA GLY A 280 -19.63 -0.03 -5.09
C GLY A 280 -19.05 1.00 -6.05
N ILE A 281 -18.27 1.96 -5.57
CA ILE A 281 -17.43 2.77 -6.44
C ILE A 281 -16.30 1.89 -6.97
N PRO A 282 -16.22 1.68 -8.30
CA PRO A 282 -15.34 0.67 -8.84
C PRO A 282 -13.86 1.13 -8.89
N ASP A 283 -12.90 0.23 -8.64
CA ASP A 283 -13.10 -1.21 -8.40
C ASP A 283 -13.04 -1.59 -6.91
N SER A 284 -12.38 -0.78 -6.08
CA SER A 284 -12.10 -1.07 -4.67
C SER A 284 -13.36 -1.14 -3.79
N GLY A 285 -14.36 -0.30 -4.04
CA GLY A 285 -15.62 -0.29 -3.30
C GLY A 285 -16.56 -1.47 -3.61
N VAL A 286 -16.29 -2.26 -4.66
CA VAL A 286 -17.18 -3.33 -5.13
C VAL A 286 -17.36 -4.42 -4.08
N ALA A 287 -16.27 -4.94 -3.53
CA ALA A 287 -16.31 -6.03 -2.55
C ALA A 287 -17.02 -5.61 -1.24
N HIS A 288 -16.82 -4.37 -0.81
CA HIS A 288 -17.55 -3.78 0.31
C HIS A 288 -19.05 -3.70 0.02
N ALA A 289 -19.44 -3.25 -1.17
CA ALA A 289 -20.83 -3.18 -1.58
C ALA A 289 -21.51 -4.55 -1.68
N ILE A 290 -20.80 -5.57 -2.17
CA ILE A 290 -21.33 -6.94 -2.22
C ILE A 290 -21.54 -7.47 -0.80
N GLY A 291 -20.57 -7.28 0.10
CA GLY A 291 -20.72 -7.65 1.51
C GLY A 291 -21.92 -6.97 2.19
N TYR A 292 -22.11 -5.67 1.93
CA TYR A 292 -23.25 -4.91 2.42
C TYR A 292 -24.57 -5.44 1.85
N SER A 293 -24.64 -5.66 0.53
CA SER A 293 -25.82 -6.18 -0.17
C SER A 293 -26.23 -7.55 0.35
N ASN A 294 -25.27 -8.46 0.53
CA ASN A 294 -25.52 -9.80 1.08
C ASN A 294 -26.10 -9.75 2.50
N ALA A 295 -25.61 -8.83 3.35
CA ALA A 295 -26.08 -8.71 4.73
C ALA A 295 -27.43 -7.98 4.85
N SER A 296 -27.68 -6.98 4.01
CA SER A 296 -28.91 -6.16 4.04
C SER A 296 -30.07 -6.75 3.24
N GLY A 297 -29.81 -7.70 2.34
CA GLY A 297 -30.80 -8.24 1.39
C GLY A 297 -31.21 -7.27 0.28
N LYS A 298 -30.63 -6.06 0.23
CA LYS A 298 -30.88 -5.08 -0.84
C LYS A 298 -30.09 -5.45 -2.11
N PRO A 299 -30.65 -5.27 -3.31
CA PRO A 299 -30.00 -5.71 -4.54
C PRO A 299 -28.72 -4.92 -4.84
N TYR A 300 -27.66 -5.64 -5.21
CA TYR A 300 -26.46 -5.03 -5.75
C TYR A 300 -26.69 -4.61 -7.22
N GLN A 301 -26.44 -3.34 -7.54
CA GLN A 301 -26.54 -2.78 -8.88
C GLN A 301 -25.34 -1.89 -9.21
N ARG A 302 -24.94 -1.90 -10.48
CA ARG A 302 -23.81 -1.11 -10.99
C ARG A 302 -24.30 0.16 -11.65
N ALA A 303 -24.59 1.18 -10.84
CA ALA A 303 -24.92 2.51 -11.34
C ALA A 303 -23.72 3.22 -12.03
N LEU A 304 -22.50 2.84 -11.67
CA LEU A 304 -21.26 3.35 -12.25
C LEU A 304 -20.38 2.18 -12.71
N VAL A 305 -19.89 2.26 -13.94
CA VAL A 305 -18.95 1.30 -14.52
C VAL A 305 -17.64 2.01 -14.83
N LYS A 306 -16.53 1.43 -14.37
CA LYS A 306 -15.20 1.94 -14.71
C LYS A 306 -14.84 1.59 -16.15
N TYR A 307 -14.44 2.58 -16.93
CA TYR A 307 -13.88 2.39 -18.27
C TYR A 307 -12.40 2.03 -18.15
N THR A 308 -12.10 0.73 -18.19
CA THR A 308 -10.77 0.14 -17.99
C THR A 308 -9.81 0.15 -19.19
N PRO A 309 -10.24 0.20 -20.48
CA PRO A 309 -9.30 -0.01 -21.61
C PRO A 309 -8.20 1.05 -21.79
N THR A 310 -8.43 2.31 -21.41
CA THR A 310 -7.53 3.42 -21.85
C THR A 310 -7.02 4.33 -20.75
N TRP A 311 -7.55 4.27 -19.52
CA TRP A 311 -7.20 5.26 -18.50
C TRP A 311 -6.31 4.68 -17.38
N PRO A 312 -5.04 5.09 -17.28
CA PRO A 312 -4.21 4.80 -16.11
C PRO A 312 -4.85 5.40 -14.84
N ARG A 313 -4.46 4.93 -13.65
CA ARG A 313 -4.93 5.47 -12.34
C ARG A 313 -4.80 7.01 -12.30
N SER A 314 -5.60 7.71 -11.48
CA SER A 314 -5.82 9.18 -11.54
C SER A 314 -4.60 10.05 -11.16
N PHE A 315 -3.38 9.58 -11.38
CA PHE A 315 -2.13 10.18 -10.93
C PHE A 315 -1.34 10.92 -12.01
N MET A 316 -1.88 11.12 -13.21
CA MET A 316 -1.04 11.58 -14.34
C MET A 316 -0.97 13.09 -14.60
N PRO A 317 -1.97 13.94 -14.35
CA PRO A 317 -1.77 15.37 -14.57
C PRO A 317 -1.27 16.11 -13.32
N GLN A 318 -0.25 16.97 -13.47
CA GLN A 318 0.14 17.93 -12.42
C GLN A 318 -0.90 19.05 -12.24
N ASN A 319 -1.71 19.32 -13.28
CA ASN A 319 -2.76 20.33 -13.28
C ASN A 319 -4.11 19.74 -12.80
N GLN A 320 -4.76 20.41 -11.86
CA GLN A 320 -6.06 20.04 -11.30
C GLN A 320 -7.17 19.92 -12.35
N THR A 321 -7.17 20.76 -13.40
CA THR A 321 -8.18 20.72 -14.47
C THR A 321 -8.16 19.40 -15.24
N ALA A 322 -6.96 18.92 -15.57
CA ALA A 322 -6.78 17.65 -16.26
C ALA A 322 -7.11 16.45 -15.35
N ARG A 323 -6.88 16.55 -14.02
CA ARG A 323 -7.32 15.51 -13.07
C ARG A 323 -8.84 15.39 -13.03
N ASN A 324 -9.55 16.52 -13.00
CA ASN A 324 -11.01 16.54 -13.02
C ASN A 324 -11.56 15.95 -14.33
N LEU A 325 -10.92 16.25 -15.47
CA LEU A 325 -11.28 15.65 -16.77
C LEU A 325 -11.09 14.13 -16.76
N VAL A 326 -9.93 13.63 -16.33
CA VAL A 326 -9.67 12.18 -16.25
C VAL A 326 -10.67 11.48 -15.31
N ALA A 327 -11.00 12.09 -14.17
CA ALA A 327 -12.01 11.55 -13.25
C ALA A 327 -13.41 11.49 -13.88
N LYS A 328 -13.78 12.50 -14.69
CA LYS A 328 -15.04 12.50 -15.45
C LYS A 328 -15.10 11.35 -16.47
N MET A 329 -13.99 11.09 -17.17
CA MET A 329 -13.92 10.08 -18.24
C MET A 329 -13.91 8.64 -17.73
N LYS A 330 -13.53 8.40 -16.46
CA LYS A 330 -13.33 7.05 -15.92
C LYS A 330 -14.60 6.31 -15.55
N LEU A 331 -15.58 7.01 -14.97
CA LEU A 331 -16.79 6.39 -14.44
C LEU A 331 -17.95 6.74 -15.37
N ILE A 332 -18.44 5.71 -16.04
CA ILE A 332 -19.56 5.79 -16.98
C ILE A 332 -20.84 5.41 -16.22
N PRO A 333 -21.84 6.31 -16.18
CA PRO A 333 -23.12 6.04 -15.54
C PRO A 333 -23.98 5.09 -16.37
N VAL A 334 -24.74 4.22 -15.69
CA VAL A 334 -25.76 3.37 -16.30
C VAL A 334 -27.13 3.94 -15.93
N GLU A 335 -27.77 4.64 -16.87
CA GLU A 335 -28.98 5.43 -16.62
C GLU A 335 -30.12 4.62 -15.97
N ASP A 336 -30.39 3.41 -16.47
CA ASP A 336 -31.43 2.50 -15.95
C ASP A 336 -31.18 2.05 -14.51
N GLN A 337 -29.93 2.15 -14.05
CA GLN A 337 -29.53 1.82 -12.69
C GLN A 337 -29.53 3.05 -11.77
N ILE A 338 -29.81 4.26 -12.30
CA ILE A 338 -29.75 5.54 -11.58
C ILE A 338 -31.13 6.19 -11.44
N ARG A 339 -31.87 6.28 -12.55
CA ARG A 339 -33.11 7.06 -12.63
C ARG A 339 -34.17 6.57 -11.65
N ASP A 340 -34.80 7.51 -10.95
CA ASP A 340 -35.89 7.31 -9.99
C ASP A 340 -35.56 6.39 -8.80
N LYS A 341 -34.27 6.15 -8.53
CA LYS A 341 -33.77 5.26 -7.47
C LYS A 341 -33.07 6.02 -6.34
N ARG A 342 -33.16 5.46 -5.14
CA ARG A 342 -32.44 5.84 -3.92
C ARG A 342 -31.18 4.99 -3.80
N LEU A 343 -30.03 5.58 -4.14
CA LEU A 343 -28.78 4.87 -4.36
C LEU A 343 -27.91 4.90 -3.10
N LEU A 344 -27.39 3.76 -2.66
CA LEU A 344 -26.34 3.70 -1.63
C LEU A 344 -25.05 3.16 -2.23
N PHE A 345 -23.97 3.92 -2.11
CA PHE A 345 -22.64 3.55 -2.54
C PHE A 345 -21.73 3.18 -1.37
N LEU A 346 -20.93 2.14 -1.55
CA LEU A 346 -19.74 1.87 -0.74
C LEU A 346 -18.51 2.36 -1.51
N ASP A 347 -17.64 3.10 -0.83
CA ASP A 347 -16.33 3.50 -1.34
C ASP A 347 -15.25 3.11 -0.34
N ASP A 348 -14.03 2.83 -0.79
CA ASP A 348 -12.97 2.34 0.11
C ASP A 348 -12.60 3.39 1.17
N SER A 349 -12.51 4.65 0.76
CA SER A 349 -12.11 5.76 1.63
C SER A 349 -12.47 7.11 1.01
N VAL A 350 -12.73 8.10 1.86
CA VAL A 350 -12.87 9.51 1.44
C VAL A 350 -11.61 10.26 1.81
N VAL A 351 -10.67 10.38 0.86
CA VAL A 351 -9.40 11.11 1.08
C VAL A 351 -9.58 12.61 0.88
N ARG A 352 -9.88 13.07 -0.36
CA ARG A 352 -10.00 14.50 -0.69
C ARG A 352 -11.43 14.96 -0.97
N GLY A 353 -12.33 14.01 -1.26
CA GLY A 353 -13.74 14.27 -1.59
C GLY A 353 -14.03 14.90 -2.96
N THR A 354 -13.06 15.54 -3.61
CA THR A 354 -13.28 16.32 -4.85
C THR A 354 -13.88 15.50 -6.00
N GLN A 355 -13.44 14.25 -6.18
CA GLN A 355 -13.96 13.36 -7.22
C GLN A 355 -15.43 12.97 -6.97
N PHE A 356 -15.80 12.73 -5.71
CA PHE A 356 -17.15 12.25 -5.40
C PHE A 356 -18.20 13.36 -5.52
N LYS A 357 -17.85 14.62 -5.20
CA LYS A 357 -18.74 15.77 -5.40
C LYS A 357 -19.28 15.87 -6.84
N ASP A 358 -18.41 15.69 -7.83
CA ASP A 358 -18.80 15.69 -9.25
C ASP A 358 -19.58 14.43 -9.67
N ILE A 359 -19.35 13.29 -9.00
CA ILE A 359 -20.14 12.08 -9.23
C ILE A 359 -21.56 12.26 -8.70
N THR A 360 -21.71 12.71 -7.45
CA THR A 360 -23.02 12.95 -6.82
C THR A 360 -23.87 13.90 -7.65
N ARG A 361 -23.31 15.03 -8.09
CA ARG A 361 -24.01 15.98 -8.94
C ARG A 361 -24.52 15.33 -10.23
N ARG A 362 -23.68 14.55 -10.93
CA ARG A 362 -24.06 13.85 -12.16
C ARG A 362 -25.12 12.77 -11.94
N LEU A 363 -25.16 12.14 -10.76
CA LEU A 363 -26.20 11.17 -10.42
C LEU A 363 -27.56 11.85 -10.27
N TYR A 364 -27.62 13.01 -9.60
CA TYR A 364 -28.85 13.81 -9.50
C TYR A 364 -29.29 14.39 -10.85
N GLU A 365 -28.36 14.88 -11.67
CA GLU A 365 -28.65 15.34 -13.05
C GLU A 365 -29.30 14.24 -13.91
N ARG A 366 -29.11 12.97 -13.54
CA ARG A 366 -29.68 11.77 -14.20
C ARG A 366 -30.93 11.20 -13.50
N GLY A 367 -31.48 11.95 -12.54
CA GLY A 367 -32.72 11.60 -11.88
C GLY A 367 -32.61 10.63 -10.71
N ALA A 368 -31.43 10.48 -10.09
CA ALA A 368 -31.36 9.81 -8.77
C ALA A 368 -32.23 10.57 -7.75
N LYS A 369 -33.02 9.86 -6.95
CA LYS A 369 -33.84 10.45 -5.89
C LYS A 369 -33.01 10.87 -4.69
N THR A 370 -32.13 9.98 -4.26
CA THR A 370 -31.18 10.21 -3.15
C THR A 370 -29.87 9.50 -3.46
N VAL A 371 -28.77 10.05 -2.94
CA VAL A 371 -27.42 9.49 -3.09
C VAL A 371 -26.77 9.41 -1.73
N HIS A 372 -26.59 8.19 -1.23
CA HIS A 372 -25.99 7.88 0.07
C HIS A 372 -24.59 7.30 -0.12
N LEU A 373 -23.65 7.66 0.74
CA LEU A 373 -22.30 7.11 0.74
C LEU A 373 -21.97 6.48 2.08
N ARG A 374 -21.28 5.34 2.02
CA ARG A 374 -20.68 4.64 3.15
C ARG A 374 -19.20 4.43 2.87
N SER A 375 -18.35 5.09 3.64
CA SER A 375 -16.90 4.91 3.55
C SER A 375 -16.49 3.64 4.29
N ALA A 376 -15.77 2.74 3.62
CA ALA A 376 -15.31 1.48 4.18
C ALA A 376 -14.12 1.64 5.15
N SER A 377 -13.54 2.84 5.24
CA SER A 377 -12.59 3.23 6.27
C SER A 377 -13.17 4.30 7.20
N PRO A 378 -12.59 4.49 8.40
CA PRO A 378 -12.75 5.70 9.19
C PRO A 378 -12.27 6.95 8.43
N PRO A 379 -12.64 8.17 8.88
CA PRO A 379 -12.09 9.41 8.34
C PRO A 379 -10.56 9.43 8.44
N ILE A 380 -9.89 9.80 7.34
CA ILE A 380 -8.42 9.92 7.32
C ILE A 380 -8.04 11.28 7.89
N MET A 381 -7.55 11.28 9.12
CA MET A 381 -7.23 12.48 9.89
C MET A 381 -5.72 12.82 9.85
N PHE A 382 -4.87 11.82 9.69
CA PHE A 382 -3.41 11.98 9.74
C PHE A 382 -2.75 11.50 8.44
N SER A 383 -1.74 12.24 7.99
CA SER A 383 -0.97 11.85 6.81
C SER A 383 -0.06 10.67 7.14
N CYS A 384 -0.08 9.63 6.31
CA CYS A 384 0.73 8.45 6.56
C CYS A 384 2.23 8.79 6.66
N LYS A 385 2.88 8.42 7.78
CA LYS A 385 4.33 8.56 7.98
C LYS A 385 5.15 7.39 7.41
N PHE A 386 4.51 6.25 7.20
CA PHE A 386 5.19 4.99 6.90
C PHE A 386 5.15 4.64 5.43
N LEU A 387 4.13 5.04 4.68
CA LEU A 387 3.91 4.58 3.31
C LEU A 387 3.49 5.74 2.40
N ASN A 388 3.92 5.68 1.14
CA ASN A 388 3.66 6.71 0.13
C ASN A 388 2.44 6.35 -0.73
N PHE A 389 1.26 6.59 -0.15
CA PHE A 389 -0.05 6.21 -0.67
C PHE A 389 -0.77 7.30 -1.49
N SER A 390 -0.43 8.56 -1.22
CA SER A 390 -1.02 9.72 -1.88
C SER A 390 0.11 10.69 -2.19
N ARG A 391 0.15 11.23 -3.42
CA ARG A 391 1.01 12.38 -3.77
C ARG A 391 0.53 13.69 -3.13
N SER A 392 -0.30 13.60 -2.08
CA SER A 392 -0.64 14.73 -1.22
C SER A 392 0.63 15.37 -0.73
N ARG A 393 0.89 16.57 -1.26
CA ARG A 393 1.97 17.43 -0.77
C ARG A 393 1.57 18.11 0.54
N SER A 394 0.29 18.07 0.92
CA SER A 394 -0.23 18.74 2.10
C SER A 394 -1.29 17.90 2.82
N GLU A 395 -1.28 17.95 4.16
CA GLU A 395 -2.33 17.36 5.02
C GLU A 395 -3.69 18.04 4.80
N LEU A 396 -3.69 19.28 4.27
CA LEU A 396 -4.88 20.06 3.95
C LEU A 396 -5.67 19.49 2.76
N ASP A 397 -5.11 18.52 2.03
CA ASP A 397 -5.84 17.79 1.01
C ASP A 397 -6.90 16.84 1.63
N LEU A 398 -6.80 16.50 2.92
CA LEU A 398 -7.68 15.55 3.59
C LEU A 398 -9.04 16.18 3.91
N ALA A 399 -10.13 15.55 3.43
CA ALA A 399 -11.50 16.05 3.61
C ALA A 399 -11.87 16.21 5.09
N ALA A 400 -11.45 15.27 5.94
CA ALA A 400 -11.65 15.36 7.39
C ALA A 400 -10.96 16.58 8.00
N ARG A 401 -9.71 16.86 7.61
CA ARG A 401 -8.98 18.03 8.10
C ARG A 401 -9.61 19.34 7.66
N ARG A 402 -9.99 19.47 6.40
CA ARG A 402 -10.67 20.68 5.91
C ARG A 402 -12.00 20.91 6.63
N ALA A 403 -12.75 19.85 6.90
CA ALA A 403 -13.99 19.93 7.66
C ALA A 403 -13.74 20.41 9.10
N VAL A 404 -12.71 19.89 9.78
CA VAL A 404 -12.30 20.37 11.12
C VAL A 404 -11.89 21.84 11.07
N GLU A 405 -11.06 22.25 10.12
CA GLU A 405 -10.63 23.66 9.99
C GLU A 405 -11.80 24.60 9.70
N THR A 406 -12.81 24.14 8.95
CA THR A 406 -14.04 24.89 8.70
C THR A 406 -14.84 25.08 9.99
N LEU A 407 -14.92 24.05 10.84
CA LEU A 407 -15.64 24.11 12.12
C LEU A 407 -14.92 24.95 13.17
N GLU A 408 -13.60 24.85 13.22
CA GLU A 408 -12.77 25.59 14.19
C GLU A 408 -12.43 27.01 13.71
N GLY A 409 -12.67 27.33 12.44
CA GLY A 409 -12.45 28.66 11.85
C GLY A 409 -10.98 29.05 11.64
N HIS A 410 -10.04 28.12 11.85
CA HIS A 410 -8.60 28.35 11.69
C HIS A 410 -7.89 27.05 11.30
N ARG A 411 -6.62 27.18 10.87
CA ARG A 411 -5.78 26.02 10.54
C ARG A 411 -5.44 25.23 11.81
N VAL A 412 -5.75 23.93 11.82
CA VAL A 412 -5.54 23.07 13.00
C VAL A 412 -4.30 22.19 12.81
N THR A 413 -3.29 22.41 13.65
CA THR A 413 -2.09 21.57 13.73
C THR A 413 -1.98 20.80 15.06
N ASP A 414 -2.82 21.12 16.04
CA ASP A 414 -2.81 20.42 17.33
C ASP A 414 -3.44 19.03 17.20
N GLU A 415 -2.61 17.99 17.34
CA GLU A 415 -3.10 16.61 17.31
C GLU A 415 -4.08 16.28 18.44
N LYS A 416 -4.06 16.99 19.57
CA LYS A 416 -5.05 16.75 20.64
C LYS A 416 -6.45 17.16 20.18
N LEU A 417 -6.57 18.34 19.59
CA LEU A 417 -7.82 18.82 19.01
C LEU A 417 -8.32 17.89 17.90
N LEU A 418 -7.43 17.45 16.99
CA LEU A 418 -7.81 16.51 15.93
C LEU A 418 -8.38 15.19 16.47
N ARG A 419 -7.88 14.70 17.61
CA ARG A 419 -8.37 13.47 18.26
C ARG A 419 -9.77 13.62 18.88
N GLU A 420 -10.30 14.83 19.00
CA GLU A 420 -11.70 15.01 19.43
C GLU A 420 -12.70 14.66 18.32
N TYR A 421 -12.23 14.66 17.06
CA TYR A 421 -13.02 14.42 15.86
C TYR A 421 -12.97 12.99 15.34
N ILE A 422 -12.23 12.07 15.97
CA ILE A 422 -12.04 10.69 15.46
C ILE A 422 -12.99 9.67 16.10
N THR A 423 -13.59 9.99 17.24
CA THR A 423 -14.47 9.06 17.97
C THR A 423 -15.86 9.11 17.36
N ALA A 424 -16.27 8.01 16.71
CA ALA A 424 -17.57 7.93 16.07
C ALA A 424 -18.73 8.20 17.05
N GLY A 425 -19.72 8.97 16.61
CA GLY A 425 -20.93 9.28 17.38
C GLY A 425 -20.83 10.48 18.32
N THR A 426 -19.65 11.08 18.53
CA THR A 426 -19.54 12.34 19.29
C THR A 426 -20.08 13.51 18.50
N GLU A 427 -20.45 14.60 19.19
CA GLU A 427 -20.94 15.83 18.56
C GLU A 427 -19.95 16.38 17.52
N LYS A 428 -18.66 16.50 17.89
CA LYS A 428 -17.60 16.97 17.00
C LYS A 428 -17.42 16.06 15.78
N TYR A 429 -17.39 14.73 15.97
CA TYR A 429 -17.31 13.79 14.86
C TYR A 429 -18.50 13.94 13.90
N ASN A 430 -19.72 13.99 14.43
CA ASN A 430 -20.94 14.12 13.62
C ASN A 430 -20.96 15.44 12.86
N ALA A 431 -20.53 16.55 13.49
CA ALA A 431 -20.40 17.84 12.84
C ALA A 431 -19.40 17.80 11.67
N MET A 432 -18.23 17.17 11.86
CA MET A 432 -17.24 16.99 10.79
C MET A 432 -17.81 16.16 9.63
N VAL A 433 -18.45 15.02 9.92
CA VAL A 433 -19.08 14.17 8.90
C VAL A 433 -20.16 14.95 8.15
N GLU A 434 -20.93 15.79 8.84
CA GLU A 434 -21.97 16.60 8.22
C GLU A 434 -21.41 17.69 7.29
N VAL A 435 -20.29 18.32 7.64
CA VAL A 435 -19.57 19.24 6.74
C VAL A 435 -19.12 18.50 5.48
N ILE A 436 -18.51 17.33 5.62
CA ILE A 436 -18.07 16.53 4.47
C ILE A 436 -19.28 16.10 3.61
N ARG A 437 -20.37 15.64 4.24
CA ARG A 437 -21.62 15.26 3.55
C ARG A 437 -22.14 16.39 2.66
N LYS A 438 -22.21 17.61 3.21
CA LYS A 438 -22.64 18.82 2.49
C LYS A 438 -21.68 19.16 1.36
N GLU A 439 -20.37 19.13 1.60
CA GLU A 439 -19.36 19.39 0.55
C GLU A 439 -19.50 18.44 -0.65
N LEU A 440 -19.83 17.17 -0.38
CA LEU A 440 -20.00 16.12 -1.39
C LEU A 440 -21.41 16.09 -2.03
N GLY A 441 -22.36 16.87 -1.51
CA GLY A 441 -23.74 16.91 -2.00
C GLY A 441 -24.55 15.64 -1.70
N LEU A 442 -24.15 14.84 -0.72
CA LEU A 442 -24.76 13.53 -0.43
C LEU A 442 -26.05 13.67 0.38
N THR A 443 -27.01 12.76 0.22
CA THR A 443 -28.18 12.65 1.12
C THR A 443 -27.75 12.20 2.52
N SER A 444 -26.91 11.17 2.62
CA SER A 444 -26.26 10.80 3.88
C SER A 444 -24.86 10.27 3.67
N LEU A 445 -24.01 10.47 4.68
CA LEU A 445 -22.64 9.98 4.74
C LEU A 445 -22.43 9.28 6.08
N LYS A 446 -21.90 8.07 6.06
CA LYS A 446 -21.34 7.43 7.26
C LYS A 446 -19.97 6.86 6.93
N TYR A 447 -19.11 6.81 7.95
CA TYR A 447 -17.82 6.13 7.88
C TYR A 447 -17.87 4.87 8.73
N GLN A 448 -17.10 3.86 8.31
CA GLN A 448 -16.83 2.70 9.12
C GLN A 448 -16.11 3.11 10.42
N THR A 449 -16.43 2.45 11.53
CA THR A 449 -15.72 2.68 12.80
C THR A 449 -14.39 1.96 12.80
N LEU A 450 -13.42 2.47 13.58
CA LEU A 450 -12.11 1.84 13.67
C LEU A 450 -12.21 0.41 14.24
N ASP A 451 -13.05 0.20 15.25
CA ASP A 451 -13.20 -1.09 15.91
C ASP A 451 -13.82 -2.14 14.97
N ASN A 452 -14.83 -1.75 14.19
CA ASN A 452 -15.42 -2.63 13.18
C ASN A 452 -14.44 -2.94 12.05
N LEU A 453 -13.64 -1.97 11.61
CA LEU A 453 -12.59 -2.20 10.61
C LEU A 453 -11.57 -3.22 11.11
N ILE A 454 -11.07 -3.08 12.35
CA ILE A 454 -10.14 -4.03 12.96
C ILE A 454 -10.78 -5.42 13.08
N LYS A 455 -12.04 -5.49 13.51
CA LYS A 455 -12.80 -6.75 13.57
C LYS A 455 -12.96 -7.40 12.20
N ALA A 456 -13.21 -6.62 11.15
CA ALA A 456 -13.34 -7.12 9.78
C ALA A 456 -12.00 -7.66 9.24
N ILE A 457 -10.88 -6.99 9.55
CA ILE A 457 -9.54 -7.49 9.27
C ILE A 457 -9.31 -8.81 10.00
N GLY A 458 -9.66 -8.89 11.28
CA GLY A 458 -9.53 -10.12 12.07
C GLY A 458 -8.16 -10.32 12.70
N LEU A 459 -7.32 -9.28 12.71
CA LEU A 459 -6.08 -9.24 13.49
C LEU A 459 -6.29 -8.46 14.79
N PRO A 460 -5.50 -8.76 15.85
CA PRO A 460 -5.44 -7.91 17.03
C PRO A 460 -5.05 -6.48 16.64
N LYS A 461 -5.66 -5.48 17.29
CA LYS A 461 -5.44 -4.05 17.00
C LYS A 461 -3.96 -3.67 17.10
N GLU A 462 -3.27 -4.21 18.09
CA GLU A 462 -1.84 -4.02 18.35
C GLU A 462 -0.94 -4.57 17.23
N ARG A 463 -1.46 -5.38 16.31
CA ARG A 463 -0.72 -5.87 15.13
C ARG A 463 -0.99 -5.06 13.86
N VAL A 464 -1.95 -4.13 13.88
CA VAL A 464 -2.41 -3.38 12.71
C VAL A 464 -2.12 -1.89 12.88
N CYS A 465 -1.49 -1.30 11.87
CA CYS A 465 -1.29 0.15 11.83
C CYS A 465 -2.58 0.88 11.46
N THR A 466 -3.00 1.76 12.36
CA THR A 466 -4.21 2.61 12.25
C THR A 466 -3.89 4.10 12.24
N TYR A 467 -2.61 4.46 12.16
CA TYR A 467 -2.10 5.83 12.31
C TYR A 467 -2.87 6.88 11.50
N CYS A 468 -3.25 6.56 10.25
CA CYS A 468 -3.95 7.50 9.38
C CYS A 468 -5.33 7.93 9.94
N TYR A 469 -5.92 7.11 10.82
CA TYR A 469 -7.23 7.32 11.43
C TYR A 469 -7.12 7.95 12.83
N ASP A 470 -6.20 7.45 13.67
CA ASP A 470 -6.16 7.79 15.11
C ASP A 470 -4.87 8.50 15.56
N GLY A 471 -3.88 8.62 14.68
CA GLY A 471 -2.58 9.21 14.98
C GLY A 471 -1.77 8.42 16.02
N CYS A 472 -2.15 7.17 16.31
CA CYS A 472 -1.44 6.32 17.25
C CYS A 472 -0.30 5.60 16.54
N ASP A 473 0.90 5.72 17.11
CA ASP A 473 2.10 5.01 16.65
C ASP A 473 2.78 4.33 17.85
N PRO A 474 2.58 3.01 18.04
CA PRO A 474 3.20 2.28 19.15
C PRO A 474 4.73 2.16 19.00
N THR A 475 5.28 2.46 17.83
CA THR A 475 6.72 2.39 17.55
C THR A 475 7.48 3.61 18.08
N ALA A 476 6.78 4.74 18.29
CA ALA A 476 7.34 6.00 18.78
C ALA A 476 7.04 6.27 20.28
N GLY A 477 6.59 5.26 21.04
CA GLY A 477 6.27 5.43 22.47
C GLY A 477 5.02 6.29 22.74
N CYS A 478 4.08 6.33 21.80
CA CYS A 478 2.88 7.17 21.89
C CYS A 478 2.06 6.91 23.18
N ALA A 479 1.66 7.98 23.87
CA ALA A 479 0.85 7.94 25.09
C ALA A 479 -0.68 7.92 24.82
N CYS A 480 -1.14 7.55 23.63
CA CYS A 480 -2.57 7.50 23.33
C CYS A 480 -3.26 6.38 24.13
N LYS A 481 -4.52 6.58 24.56
CA LYS A 481 -5.30 5.59 25.33
C LYS A 481 -5.45 4.23 24.62
N ASN A 482 -5.30 4.23 23.29
CA ASN A 482 -5.39 3.07 22.41
C ASN A 482 -4.03 2.45 22.05
N CYS A 483 -2.92 2.98 22.59
CA CYS A 483 -1.58 2.46 22.33
C CYS A 483 -1.38 1.19 23.17
N PRO A 484 -1.00 0.04 22.58
CA PRO A 484 -0.52 -1.07 23.38
C PRO A 484 0.69 -0.60 24.19
N LYS A 485 0.56 -0.58 25.52
CA LYS A 485 1.67 -0.22 26.42
C LYS A 485 2.82 -1.18 26.11
N GLN A 486 3.97 -0.65 25.69
CA GLN A 486 5.20 -1.44 25.67
C GLN A 486 5.43 -1.92 27.10
N THR A 487 5.13 -3.19 27.38
CA THR A 487 5.52 -3.81 28.64
C THR A 487 7.03 -3.82 28.65
N LYS A 488 7.64 -2.85 29.34
CA LYS A 488 9.02 -2.91 29.76
C LYS A 488 9.14 -4.18 30.61
N LYS A 489 9.52 -5.31 30.01
CA LYS A 489 10.01 -6.44 30.78
C LYS A 489 11.27 -5.94 31.48
N ALA A 490 11.20 -5.94 32.80
CA ALA A 490 12.30 -5.61 33.68
C ALA A 490 13.55 -6.35 33.21
N LYS A 491 14.68 -5.62 33.14
CA LYS A 491 16.00 -6.23 33.13
C LYS A 491 16.04 -7.18 34.31
N GLY A 492 15.93 -8.48 34.04
CA GLY A 492 16.08 -9.51 35.06
C GLY A 492 17.47 -9.40 35.63
N GLU A 493 17.54 -9.16 36.93
CA GLU A 493 18.72 -9.35 37.74
C GLU A 493 19.30 -10.73 37.45
N ILE A 494 20.53 -10.79 36.96
CA ILE A 494 21.35 -11.99 37.05
C ILE A 494 21.65 -12.17 38.54
N LYS A 495 20.96 -13.11 39.17
CA LYS A 495 21.31 -13.67 40.49
C LYS A 495 21.47 -15.19 40.36
N LYS A 496 22.65 -15.61 39.94
CA LYS A 496 23.64 -16.41 40.68
C LYS A 496 24.63 -17.02 39.71
#